data_AF-A0A383DE23-F1
#
_entry.id   AF-A0A383DE23-F1
#
_cell.length_a   1.000
_cell.length_b   1.000
_cell.length_c   1.000
_cell.angle_alpha   90.00
_cell.angle_beta   90.00
_cell.angle_gamma   90.00
#
_symmetry.space_group_name_H-M   'P 1'
#
loop_
_entity.id
_entity.type
_entity.pdbx_description
1 polymer ?
#
loop_
_entity_poly.entity_id
_entity_poly.type
_entity_poly.pdbx_seq_one_letter_code
_entity_poly.pdbx_strand_id
1 'polypeptide(L)' 'MTQSNDSLNMSRAYSPADTESRIYKFWEDSGYFKPDTSSNKPPFVMIMPPPNVTGELHMGHALTVAIEDMIVRWHRMKG' A
#
# COMPACT_ATOMS: atom_id res chain seq x y z
N MET A 1 38.67 -14.45 6.09
CA MET A 1 37.45 -13.76 6.54
C MET A 1 37.25 -12.52 5.68
N THR A 2 36.59 -12.66 4.54
CA THR A 2 36.22 -11.53 3.69
C THR A 2 34.81 -11.12 4.06
N GLN A 3 34.68 -10.05 4.85
CA GLN A 3 33.39 -9.39 5.05
C GLN A 3 33.05 -8.67 3.74
N SER A 4 32.13 -9.23 2.97
CA SER A 4 31.53 -8.58 1.80
C SER A 4 30.71 -7.38 2.29
N ASN A 5 31.27 -6.19 2.08
CA ASN A 5 30.66 -4.92 2.44
C ASN A 5 29.58 -4.55 1.42
N ASP A 6 28.39 -5.13 1.56
CA ASP A 6 27.26 -4.94 0.63
C ASP A 6 26.38 -3.71 0.99
N SER A 7 26.98 -2.69 1.62
CA SER A 7 26.25 -1.60 2.27
C SER A 7 26.06 -0.34 1.41
N LEU A 8 26.34 -0.37 0.10
CA LEU A 8 26.31 0.82 -0.77
C LEU A 8 25.65 0.60 -2.15
N ASN A 9 24.56 -0.16 -2.22
CA ASN A 9 23.79 -0.30 -3.47
C ASN A 9 22.39 0.35 -3.40
N MET A 10 22.29 1.49 -2.71
CA MET A 10 21.11 2.35 -2.76
C MET A 10 21.39 3.55 -3.67
N SER A 11 20.47 3.84 -4.59
CA SER A 11 20.54 5.05 -5.41
C SER A 11 20.61 6.29 -4.51
N ARG A 12 21.46 7.27 -4.89
CA ARG A 12 21.51 8.55 -4.19
C ARG A 12 20.22 9.36 -4.32
N ALA A 13 19.46 9.12 -5.39
CA ALA A 13 18.21 9.81 -5.67
C ALA A 13 17.06 8.81 -5.68
N TYR A 14 15.93 9.21 -5.10
CA TYR A 14 14.69 8.45 -5.15
C TYR A 14 14.11 8.50 -6.57
N SER A 15 13.81 7.33 -7.13
CA SER A 15 13.04 7.18 -8.37
C SER A 15 11.62 6.72 -8.00
N PRO A 16 10.61 7.60 -8.05
CA PRO A 16 9.23 7.23 -7.74
C PRO A 16 8.71 6.14 -8.66
N ALA A 17 8.91 6.29 -9.97
CA ALA A 17 8.41 5.35 -10.98
C ALA A 17 8.92 3.92 -10.75
N ASP A 18 10.23 3.75 -10.50
CA ASP A 18 10.81 2.43 -10.28
C ASP A 18 10.41 1.85 -8.92
N THR A 19 10.33 2.70 -7.90
CA THR A 19 10.05 2.26 -6.53
C THR A 19 8.59 1.88 -6.36
N GLU A 20 7.66 2.71 -6.83
CA GLU A 20 6.22 2.49 -6.71
C GLU A 20 5.80 1.26 -7.51
N SER A 21 6.26 1.12 -8.75
CA SER A 21 5.93 -0.04 -9.59
C SER A 21 6.39 -1.36 -8.95
N ARG A 22 7.62 -1.38 -8.42
CA ARG A 22 8.19 -2.57 -7.78
C ARG A 22 7.46 -2.93 -6.49
N ILE A 23 7.16 -1.94 -5.64
CA ILE A 23 6.46 -2.17 -4.36
C ILE A 23 5.03 -2.62 -4.61
N TYR A 24 4.32 -1.99 -5.53
CA TYR A 24 2.94 -2.33 -5.85
C TYR A 24 2.83 -3.78 -6.33
N LYS A 25 3.67 -4.15 -7.31
CA LYS A 25 3.75 -5.54 -7.80
C LYS A 25 4.05 -6.54 -6.68
N PHE A 26 5.00 -6.22 -5.79
CA PHE A 26 5.32 -7.07 -4.66
C PHE A 26 4.12 -7.29 -3.73
N TRP A 27 3.32 -6.25 -3.46
CA TRP A 27 2.12 -6.36 -2.63
C TRP A 27 1.00 -7.17 -3.31
N GLU A 28 0.81 -7.00 -4.62
CA GLU A 28 -0.14 -7.80 -5.40
C GLU A 28 0.24 -9.28 -5.40
N ASP A 29 1.50 -9.59 -5.74
CA ASP A 29 2.02 -10.95 -5.83
C ASP A 29 1.98 -11.66 -4.46
N SER A 30 2.19 -10.91 -3.37
CA SER A 30 2.10 -11.42 -1.99
C SER A 30 0.65 -11.51 -1.46
N GLY A 31 -0.33 -11.01 -2.21
CA GLY A 31 -1.73 -11.01 -1.80
C GLY A 31 -2.04 -10.09 -0.61
N TYR A 32 -1.23 -9.07 -0.35
CA TYR A 32 -1.41 -8.20 0.83
C TYR A 32 -2.66 -7.32 0.79
N PHE A 33 -3.26 -7.13 -0.38
CA PHE A 33 -4.56 -6.48 -0.51
C PHE A 33 -5.74 -7.38 -0.14
N LYS A 34 -5.52 -8.68 0.05
CA LYS A 34 -6.57 -9.62 0.44
C LYS A 34 -6.76 -9.61 1.97
N PRO A 35 -8.01 -9.57 2.45
CA PRO A 35 -8.29 -9.80 3.86
C PRO A 35 -8.03 -11.26 4.23
N ASP A 36 -7.60 -11.51 5.46
CA ASP A 36 -7.51 -12.88 6.00
C ASP A 36 -8.89 -13.34 6.48
N THR A 37 -9.54 -14.18 5.69
CA THR A 37 -10.87 -14.75 6.00
C THR A 37 -10.82 -15.86 7.04
N SER A 38 -9.63 -16.35 7.40
CA SER A 38 -9.45 -17.37 8.44
C SER A 38 -9.27 -16.79 9.84
N SER A 39 -9.09 -15.47 9.93
CA SER A 39 -8.92 -14.77 11.20
C SER A 39 -10.21 -14.79 12.03
N ASN A 40 -10.08 -15.16 13.31
CA ASN A 40 -11.16 -15.08 14.29
C ASN A 40 -11.27 -13.70 14.97
N LYS A 41 -10.46 -12.73 14.54
CA LYS A 41 -10.48 -11.38 15.12
C LYS A 41 -11.63 -10.55 14.56
N PRO A 42 -12.15 -9.57 15.32
CA PRO A 42 -13.17 -8.67 14.80
C PRO A 42 -12.68 -7.97 13.52
N PRO A 43 -13.44 -8.01 12.41
CA PRO A 43 -13.02 -7.37 11.18
C PRO A 43 -13.08 -5.84 11.34
N PHE A 44 -12.07 -5.15 10.82
CA PHE A 44 -12.15 -3.72 10.56
C PHE A 44 -12.75 -3.51 9.16
N VAL A 45 -13.84 -2.76 9.07
CA VAL A 45 -14.54 -2.50 7.81
C VAL A 45 -14.75 -1.00 7.66
N MET A 46 -14.34 -0.46 6.51
CA MET A 46 -14.57 0.92 6.11
C MET A 46 -15.35 0.91 4.80
N ILE A 47 -16.48 1.61 4.76
CA ILE A 47 -17.28 1.71 3.55
C ILE A 47 -16.67 2.76 2.63
N MET A 48 -16.36 2.36 1.39
CA MET A 48 -16.13 3.31 0.31
C MET A 48 -17.47 3.50 -0.41
N PRO A 49 -17.99 4.73 -0.53
CA PRO A 49 -19.20 4.97 -1.30
C PRO A 49 -18.96 4.50 -2.76
N PRO A 50 -19.99 3.96 -3.44
CA PRO A 50 -19.85 3.56 -4.83
C PRO A 50 -19.29 4.71 -5.66
N PRO A 51 -18.32 4.45 -6.57
CA PRO A 51 -17.73 5.52 -7.34
C PRO A 51 -18.80 6.14 -8.26
N ASN A 52 -19.10 7.42 -8.05
CA ASN A 52 -19.86 8.19 -9.02
C ASN A 52 -18.90 8.61 -10.14
N VAL A 53 -18.83 7.80 -11.20
CA VAL A 53 -17.93 8.07 -12.34
C VAL A 53 -18.56 9.15 -13.23
N THR A 54 -18.33 10.42 -12.88
CA THR A 54 -18.83 11.58 -13.63
C THR A 54 -17.73 12.40 -14.32
N GLY A 55 -16.46 11.99 -14.22
CA GLY A 55 -15.32 12.69 -14.83
C GLY A 55 -13.96 12.13 -14.40
N GLU A 56 -12.91 12.94 -14.58
CA GLU A 56 -11.53 12.59 -14.21
C GLU A 56 -11.27 12.71 -12.70
N LEU A 57 -10.29 11.96 -12.21
CA LEU A 57 -9.87 12.02 -10.82
C LEU A 57 -9.10 13.33 -10.53
N HIS A 58 -9.67 14.18 -9.70
CA HIS A 58 -8.97 15.34 -9.13
C HIS A 58 -8.38 15.08 -7.74
N MET A 59 -7.57 16.02 -7.23
CA MET A 59 -6.89 15.92 -5.93
C MET A 59 -7.81 15.60 -4.74
N GLY A 60 -9.08 16.06 -4.77
CA GLY A 60 -10.08 15.67 -3.78
C GLY A 60 -10.26 14.15 -3.63
N HIS A 61 -10.30 13.40 -4.73
CA HIS A 61 -10.37 11.93 -4.68
C HIS A 61 -9.07 11.33 -4.14
N ALA A 62 -7.92 11.88 -4.55
CA ALA A 62 -6.62 11.39 -4.08
C ALA A 62 -6.49 11.54 -2.56
N LEU A 63 -6.94 12.67 -2.01
CA LEU A 63 -6.91 12.93 -0.57
C LEU A 63 -7.79 11.94 0.22
N THR A 64 -9.04 11.74 -0.20
CA THR A 64 -9.96 10.84 0.51
C THR A 64 -9.44 9.41 0.48
N VAL A 65 -9.05 8.91 -0.70
CA VAL A 65 -8.53 7.54 -0.86
C VAL A 65 -7.22 7.34 -0.06
N ALA A 66 -6.33 8.33 -0.04
CA ALA A 66 -5.08 8.23 0.71
C ALA A 66 -5.31 8.13 2.23
N ILE A 67 -6.30 8.88 2.77
CA ILE A 67 -6.65 8.81 4.19
C ILE A 67 -7.26 7.45 4.53
N GLU A 68 -8.19 6.97 3.71
CA GLU A 68 -8.85 5.67 3.90
C GLU A 68 -7.83 4.51 3.85
N ASP A 69 -6.94 4.52 2.85
CA ASP A 69 -5.86 3.52 2.71
C ASP A 69 -4.90 3.52 3.90
N MET A 70 -4.52 4.71 4.39
CA MET A 70 -3.69 4.85 5.59
C MET A 70 -4.35 4.21 6.82
N ILE A 71 -5.64 4.46 7.03
CA ILE A 71 -6.38 3.90 8.18
C ILE A 71 -6.47 2.38 8.06
N VAL A 72 -6.79 1.84 6.88
CA VAL A 72 -6.86 0.39 6.65
C VAL A 72 -5.51 -0.28 6.92
N ARG A 73 -4.41 0.29 6.42
CA ARG A 73 -3.05 -0.22 6.68
C ARG A 73 -2.70 -0.18 8.16
N TRP A 74 -3.01 0.92 8.85
CA TRP A 74 -2.79 1.04 10.29
C TRP A 74 -3.56 -0.03 11.07
N HIS A 75 -4.83 -0.25 10.75
CA HIS A 75 -5.62 -1.32 11.37
C HIS A 75 -5.04 -2.71 11.09
N ARG A 76 -4.61 -3.00 9.86
CA ARG A 76 -3.93 -4.27 9.53
C ARG A 76 -2.66 -4.48 10.36
N MET A 77 -1.90 -3.42 10.63
CA MET A 77 -0.67 -3.48 11.43
C MET A 77 -0.93 -3.66 12.93
N LYS A 78 -2.14 -3.36 13.43
CA LYS A 78 -2.52 -3.63 14.83
C LYS A 78 -2.81 -5.12 15.09
N GLY A 79 -2.79 -5.95 14.05
CA GLY A 79 -3.16 -7.35 14.09
C GLY A 79 -4.67 -7.54 14.00
#